data_AF-A0A0G0D5Z8-F1
#
_entry.id   AF-A0A0G0D5Z8-F1
#
_cell.length_a   1.000
_cell.length_b   1.000
_cell.length_c   1.000
_cell.angle_alpha   90.00
_cell.angle_beta   90.00
_cell.angle_gamma   90.00
#
_symmetry.space_group_name_H-M   'P 1'
#
loop_
_entity.id
_entity.type
_entity.pdbx_description
1 polymer ?
#
loop_
_entity_poly.entity_id
_entity_poly.type
_entity_poly.pdbx_seq_one_letter_code
_entity_poly.pdbx_strand_id
1 'polypeptide(L)'
;MELGITKEKAEELLDKYVTDPTIKLHMIESEAIMRALAERFYKEEEPAVAEAMADKWGIIGLLHDIDWEIVKDNPSEHCARAQEILKENGASEFLIETIISHAYGMEQIPAFKDRERNSKIQHSLVAAETLTGLIIASALMQPDKKLASVSLESLKKKFKSKNFAARCNRDLIAECEKAGISLDDFLALGLKALQNISGRLGL
;
A
#
# COMPACT_ATOMS: atom_id res chain seq x y z
N MET A 1 0.37 -2.07 19.32
CA MET A 1 -0.36 -2.39 18.08
C MET A 1 -0.52 -3.90 17.99
N GLU A 2 -1.73 -4.41 18.20
CA GLU A 2 -2.06 -5.84 18.06
C GLU A 2 -2.89 -6.03 16.80
N LEU A 3 -2.53 -6.98 15.94
CA LEU A 3 -3.21 -7.21 14.65
C LEU A 3 -4.25 -8.34 14.69
N GLY A 4 -4.21 -9.20 15.70
CA GLY A 4 -5.10 -10.36 15.81
C GLY A 4 -4.78 -11.50 14.84
N ILE A 5 -3.90 -11.28 13.87
CA ILE A 5 -3.41 -12.29 12.92
C ILE A 5 -1.88 -12.27 12.81
N THR A 6 -1.30 -13.41 12.44
CA THR A 6 0.14 -13.53 12.17
C THR A 6 0.46 -13.27 10.69
N LYS A 7 1.74 -13.18 10.36
CA LYS A 7 2.21 -13.02 8.98
C LYS A 7 1.83 -14.23 8.12
N GLU A 8 2.02 -15.43 8.63
CA GLU A 8 1.65 -16.68 7.95
C GLU A 8 0.15 -16.70 7.67
N LYS A 9 -0.66 -16.28 8.66
CA LYS A 9 -2.11 -16.17 8.47
C LYS A 9 -2.48 -15.16 7.39
N ALA A 10 -1.79 -14.02 7.33
CA ALA A 10 -2.01 -13.03 6.28
C ALA A 10 -1.69 -13.59 4.88
N GLU A 11 -0.60 -14.35 4.75
CA GLU A 11 -0.23 -15.01 3.48
C GLU A 11 -1.25 -16.07 3.06
N GLU A 12 -1.74 -16.89 4.01
CA GLU A 12 -2.84 -17.84 3.75
C GLU A 12 -4.11 -17.14 3.23
N LEU A 13 -4.46 -15.99 3.82
CA LEU A 13 -5.64 -15.22 3.40
C LEU A 13 -5.45 -14.65 2.00
N LEU A 14 -4.29 -14.06 1.72
CA LEU A 14 -3.94 -13.56 0.40
C LEU A 14 -4.10 -14.66 -0.66
N ASP A 15 -3.53 -15.84 -0.42
CA ASP A 15 -3.61 -16.94 -1.38
C ASP A 15 -5.03 -17.50 -1.54
N LYS A 16 -5.85 -17.41 -0.50
CA LYS A 16 -7.25 -17.85 -0.52
C LYS A 16 -8.15 -16.91 -1.32
N TYR A 17 -8.00 -15.59 -1.15
CA TYR A 17 -8.95 -14.61 -1.70
C TYR A 17 -8.44 -13.90 -2.95
N VAL A 18 -7.13 -13.96 -3.24
CA VAL A 18 -6.49 -13.26 -4.36
C VAL A 18 -5.78 -14.26 -5.25
N THR A 19 -6.38 -14.54 -6.40
CA THR A 19 -5.91 -15.51 -7.40
C THR A 19 -5.29 -14.86 -8.63
N ASP A 20 -5.62 -13.60 -8.91
CA ASP A 20 -5.06 -12.79 -9.98
C ASP A 20 -3.62 -12.38 -9.60
N PRO A 21 -2.62 -12.74 -10.41
CA PRO A 21 -1.23 -12.45 -10.11
C PRO A 21 -0.94 -10.94 -10.10
N THR A 22 -1.67 -10.12 -10.86
CA THR A 22 -1.47 -8.67 -10.91
C THR A 22 -1.92 -8.01 -9.61
N ILE A 23 -3.08 -8.43 -9.09
CA ILE A 23 -3.61 -7.92 -7.82
C ILE A 23 -2.69 -8.35 -6.67
N LYS A 24 -2.25 -9.61 -6.68
CA LYS A 24 -1.29 -10.12 -5.70
C LYS A 24 0.03 -9.36 -5.71
N LEU A 25 0.55 -9.00 -6.89
CA LEU A 25 1.76 -8.18 -7.01
C LEU A 25 1.56 -6.78 -6.42
N HIS A 26 0.44 -6.12 -6.69
CA HIS A 26 0.12 -4.82 -6.11
C HIS A 26 0.10 -4.84 -4.57
N MET A 27 -0.44 -5.91 -3.98
CA MET A 27 -0.46 -6.08 -2.52
C MET A 27 0.94 -6.34 -1.95
N ILE A 28 1.78 -7.11 -2.65
CA ILE A 28 3.20 -7.34 -2.29
C ILE A 28 4.02 -6.05 -2.40
N GLU A 29 3.77 -5.23 -3.43
CA GLU A 29 4.39 -3.91 -3.58
C GLU A 29 4.02 -2.98 -2.41
N SER A 30 2.73 -2.96 -2.07
CA SER A 30 2.19 -2.15 -0.96
C SER A 30 2.78 -2.60 0.38
N GLU A 31 2.88 -3.91 0.61
CA GLU A 31 3.61 -4.49 1.75
C GLU A 31 5.04 -3.93 1.83
N ALA A 32 5.80 -3.98 0.73
CA ALA A 32 7.20 -3.58 0.74
C ALA A 32 7.40 -2.10 1.08
N ILE A 33 6.55 -1.22 0.54
CA ILE A 33 6.61 0.22 0.86
C ILE A 33 6.19 0.46 2.32
N MET A 34 5.15 -0.22 2.81
CA MET A 34 4.69 -0.09 4.19
C MET A 34 5.74 -0.57 5.21
N ARG A 35 6.44 -1.67 4.93
CA ARG A 35 7.59 -2.12 5.74
C ARG A 35 8.68 -1.04 5.79
N ALA A 36 9.08 -0.50 4.64
CA ALA A 36 10.13 0.51 4.57
C ALA A 36 9.75 1.81 5.29
N LEU A 37 8.48 2.22 5.23
CA LEU A 37 7.97 3.36 6.00
C LEU A 37 8.08 3.13 7.50
N ALA A 38 7.64 1.96 7.98
CA ALA A 38 7.73 1.61 9.39
C ALA A 38 9.19 1.57 9.86
N GLU A 39 10.08 0.93 9.10
CA GLU A 39 11.51 0.92 9.41
C GLU A 39 12.05 2.34 9.54
N ARG A 40 11.71 3.24 8.61
CA ARG A 40 12.14 4.64 8.70
C ARG A 40 11.64 5.31 9.98
N PHE A 41 10.34 5.28 10.23
CA PHE A 41 9.74 6.00 11.36
C PHE A 41 10.23 5.45 12.70
N TYR A 42 10.24 4.12 12.85
CA TYR A 42 10.60 3.49 14.13
C TYR A 42 12.12 3.39 14.35
N LYS A 43 12.96 3.40 13.30
CA LYS A 43 14.41 3.45 13.49
C LYS A 43 14.88 4.79 14.08
N GLU A 44 14.10 5.85 13.90
CA GLU A 44 14.35 7.14 14.52
C GLU A 44 13.74 7.22 15.93
N GLU A 45 12.50 6.74 16.09
CA GLU A 45 11.73 6.87 17.34
C GLU A 45 12.06 5.77 18.38
N GLU A 46 12.03 4.50 17.97
CA GLU A 46 12.18 3.32 18.84
C GLU A 46 12.89 2.15 18.12
N PRO A 47 14.23 2.21 17.94
CA PRO A 47 14.96 1.25 17.10
C PRO A 47 14.77 -0.22 17.49
N ALA A 48 14.52 -0.50 18.77
CA ALA A 48 14.36 -1.84 19.31
C ALA A 48 13.10 -2.55 18.79
N VAL A 49 12.09 -1.82 18.32
CA VAL A 49 10.84 -2.38 17.81
C VAL A 49 10.65 -2.19 16.30
N ALA A 50 11.62 -1.58 15.61
CA ALA A 50 11.49 -1.21 14.21
C ALA A 50 11.15 -2.40 13.30
N GLU A 51 11.83 -3.54 13.46
CA GLU A 51 11.54 -4.75 12.68
C GLU A 51 10.14 -5.30 12.96
N ALA A 52 9.75 -5.38 14.23
CA ALA A 52 8.43 -5.86 14.64
C ALA A 52 7.30 -4.93 14.15
N MET A 53 7.57 -3.62 14.02
CA MET A 53 6.63 -2.68 13.43
C MET A 53 6.59 -2.79 11.90
N ALA A 54 7.73 -3.04 11.26
CA ALA A 54 7.80 -3.32 9.84
C ALA A 54 6.95 -4.53 9.46
N ASP A 55 7.03 -5.64 10.20
CA ASP A 55 6.17 -6.81 9.97
C ASP A 55 4.69 -6.47 10.07
N LYS A 56 4.31 -5.66 11.07
CA LYS A 56 2.90 -5.26 11.28
C LYS A 56 2.39 -4.33 10.17
N TRP A 57 3.20 -3.35 9.74
CA TRP A 57 2.85 -2.47 8.63
C TRP A 57 2.82 -3.23 7.30
N GLY A 58 3.73 -4.21 7.13
CA GLY A 58 3.74 -5.10 5.98
C GLY A 58 2.44 -5.90 5.86
N ILE A 59 1.91 -6.45 6.95
CA ILE A 59 0.61 -7.16 6.95
C ILE A 59 -0.53 -6.24 6.52
N ILE A 60 -0.54 -4.99 6.98
CA ILE A 60 -1.55 -3.99 6.59
C ILE A 60 -1.49 -3.74 5.08
N GLY A 61 -0.30 -3.49 4.53
CA GLY A 61 -0.12 -3.31 3.09
C GLY A 61 -0.48 -4.58 2.29
N LEU A 62 -0.15 -5.76 2.80
CA LEU A 62 -0.41 -7.03 2.13
C LEU A 62 -1.90 -7.38 2.04
N LEU A 63 -2.71 -6.95 2.99
CA LEU A 63 -4.13 -7.33 3.07
C LEU A 63 -5.09 -6.21 2.66
N HIS A 64 -4.60 -5.04 2.25
CA HIS A 64 -5.45 -3.87 2.06
C HIS A 64 -6.58 -4.12 1.05
N ASP A 65 -6.28 -4.83 -0.05
CA ASP A 65 -7.21 -5.14 -1.15
C ASP A 65 -7.72 -6.60 -1.13
N ILE A 66 -7.80 -7.22 0.06
CA ILE A 66 -8.12 -8.66 0.21
C ILE A 66 -9.46 -9.09 -0.40
N ASP A 67 -10.40 -8.14 -0.55
CA ASP A 67 -11.71 -8.35 -1.14
C ASP A 67 -11.81 -7.92 -2.61
N TRP A 68 -10.79 -7.27 -3.17
CA TRP A 68 -10.87 -6.60 -4.47
C TRP A 68 -11.32 -7.54 -5.59
N GLU A 69 -10.81 -8.77 -5.66
CA GLU A 69 -11.22 -9.75 -6.67
C GLU A 69 -12.70 -10.13 -6.62
N ILE A 70 -13.28 -10.13 -5.41
CA ILE A 70 -14.68 -10.49 -5.16
C ILE A 70 -15.59 -9.34 -5.60
N VAL A 71 -15.17 -8.10 -5.35
CA VAL A 71 -15.99 -6.90 -5.52
C VAL A 71 -15.65 -6.08 -6.76
N LYS A 72 -14.68 -6.49 -7.60
CA LYS A 72 -14.25 -5.72 -8.79
C LYS A 72 -15.37 -5.37 -9.77
N ASP A 73 -16.43 -6.19 -9.82
CA ASP A 73 -17.62 -5.95 -10.66
C ASP A 73 -18.67 -5.06 -9.96
N ASN A 74 -18.52 -4.84 -8.65
CA ASN A 74 -19.25 -3.85 -7.86
C ASN A 74 -18.32 -3.08 -6.88
N PRO A 75 -17.44 -2.20 -7.38
CA PRO A 75 -16.42 -1.54 -6.55
C PRO A 75 -16.96 -0.71 -5.39
N SER A 76 -18.26 -0.39 -5.39
CA SER A 76 -18.92 0.31 -4.28
C SER A 76 -18.97 -0.51 -2.98
N GLU A 77 -18.76 -1.82 -3.05
CA GLU A 77 -18.67 -2.74 -1.92
C GLU A 77 -17.23 -2.96 -1.41
N HIS A 78 -16.23 -2.34 -2.06
CA HIS A 78 -14.83 -2.43 -1.61
C HIS A 78 -14.68 -1.98 -0.16
N CYS A 79 -13.81 -2.63 0.59
CA CYS A 79 -13.61 -2.48 2.04
C CYS A 79 -14.79 -2.91 2.92
N ALA A 80 -16.04 -2.96 2.43
CA ALA A 80 -17.15 -3.54 3.17
C ALA A 80 -16.94 -5.05 3.31
N ARG A 81 -16.59 -5.72 2.20
CA ARG A 81 -16.30 -7.15 2.19
C ARG A 81 -14.96 -7.48 2.88
N ALA A 82 -13.95 -6.61 2.80
CA ALA A 82 -12.69 -6.78 3.54
C ALA A 82 -12.92 -6.89 5.06
N GLN A 83 -13.80 -6.06 5.63
CA GLN A 83 -14.13 -6.09 7.05
C GLN A 83 -14.65 -7.46 7.49
N GLU A 84 -15.58 -8.03 6.71
CA GLU A 84 -16.16 -9.34 6.99
C GLU A 84 -15.08 -10.43 6.97
N ILE A 85 -14.28 -10.47 5.90
CA ILE A 85 -13.20 -11.44 5.73
C ILE A 85 -12.21 -11.36 6.90
N LEU A 86 -11.74 -10.16 7.22
CA LEU A 86 -10.74 -9.94 8.26
C LEU A 86 -11.29 -10.31 9.64
N LYS A 87 -12.52 -9.89 9.96
CA LYS A 87 -13.19 -10.18 11.23
C LYS A 87 -13.41 -11.67 11.44
N GLU A 88 -13.88 -12.39 10.42
CA GLU A 88 -14.06 -13.85 10.46
C GLU A 88 -12.76 -14.62 10.71
N ASN A 89 -11.61 -14.02 10.39
CA ASN A 89 -10.29 -14.62 10.54
C ASN A 89 -9.50 -14.11 11.76
N GLY A 90 -10.17 -13.40 12.68
CA GLY A 90 -9.58 -12.99 13.96
C GLY A 90 -8.77 -11.70 13.91
N ALA A 91 -8.83 -10.93 12.81
CA ALA A 91 -8.21 -9.62 12.75
C ALA A 91 -8.74 -8.70 13.86
N SER A 92 -7.84 -7.92 14.44
CA SER A 92 -8.22 -6.91 15.42
C SER A 92 -8.99 -5.75 14.75
N GLU A 93 -9.80 -5.05 15.54
CA GLU A 93 -10.47 -3.83 15.09
C GLU A 93 -9.48 -2.81 14.53
N PHE A 94 -8.29 -2.71 15.15
CA PHE A 94 -7.22 -1.84 14.68
C PHE A 94 -6.76 -2.20 13.26
N LEU A 95 -6.54 -3.49 12.96
CA LEU A 95 -6.12 -3.92 11.63
C LEU A 95 -7.22 -3.62 10.60
N ILE A 96 -8.47 -3.94 10.93
CA ILE A 96 -9.63 -3.73 10.08
C ILE A 96 -9.80 -2.25 9.75
N GLU A 97 -9.89 -1.39 10.76
CA GLU A 97 -10.05 0.06 10.60
C GLU A 97 -8.87 0.70 9.86
N THR A 98 -7.65 0.20 10.07
CA THR A 98 -6.48 0.69 9.33
C THR A 98 -6.57 0.30 7.87
N ILE A 99 -6.91 -0.96 7.56
CA ILE A 99 -7.06 -1.41 6.18
C ILE A 99 -8.14 -0.59 5.49
N ILE A 100 -9.37 -0.53 5.98
CA ILE A 100 -10.45 0.17 5.27
C ILE A 100 -10.24 1.68 5.12
N SER A 101 -9.31 2.27 5.88
CA SER A 101 -9.00 3.69 5.78
C SER A 101 -8.47 4.13 4.41
N HIS A 102 -7.95 3.20 3.59
CA HIS A 102 -7.55 3.53 2.22
C HIS A 102 -8.77 3.88 1.34
N ALA A 103 -9.97 3.42 1.69
CA ALA A 103 -11.23 3.81 1.04
C ALA A 103 -11.85 5.11 1.57
N TYR A 104 -11.32 5.71 2.64
CA TYR A 104 -11.94 6.88 3.27
C TYR A 104 -11.88 8.10 2.33
N GLY A 105 -12.98 8.86 2.24
CA GLY A 105 -13.07 10.02 1.34
C GLY A 105 -13.19 9.69 -0.14
N MET A 106 -13.36 8.41 -0.51
CA MET A 106 -13.51 7.98 -1.91
C MET A 106 -15.00 8.00 -2.32
N GLU A 107 -15.35 8.85 -3.29
CA GLU A 107 -16.73 8.99 -3.81
C GLU A 107 -17.29 7.67 -4.36
N GLN A 108 -16.43 6.82 -4.93
CA GLN A 108 -16.82 5.54 -5.52
C GLN A 108 -17.16 4.47 -4.47
N ILE A 109 -16.88 4.71 -3.18
CA ILE A 109 -17.20 3.81 -2.07
C ILE A 109 -18.10 4.55 -1.06
N PRO A 110 -19.42 4.65 -1.32
CA PRO A 110 -20.32 5.50 -0.55
C PRO A 110 -20.37 5.20 0.95
N ALA A 111 -20.06 3.96 1.35
CA ALA A 111 -20.02 3.55 2.75
C ALA A 111 -18.95 4.28 3.59
N PHE A 112 -17.88 4.79 2.96
CA PHE A 112 -16.76 5.43 3.65
C PHE A 112 -16.43 6.83 3.15
N LYS A 113 -17.23 7.40 2.24
CA LYS A 113 -16.98 8.72 1.64
C LYS A 113 -16.90 9.86 2.66
N ASP A 114 -17.67 9.78 3.75
CA ASP A 114 -17.73 10.81 4.79
C ASP A 114 -16.73 10.54 5.94
N ARG A 115 -15.91 9.49 5.84
CA ARG A 115 -14.86 9.17 6.81
C ARG A 115 -13.54 9.85 6.42
N GLU A 116 -12.73 10.16 7.43
CA GLU A 116 -11.43 10.82 7.25
C GLU A 116 -10.30 9.99 7.89
N ARG A 117 -9.15 9.94 7.20
CA ARG A 117 -7.90 9.40 7.76
C ARG A 117 -7.35 10.38 8.79
N ASN A 118 -6.95 9.88 9.96
CA ASN A 118 -6.54 10.71 11.09
C ASN A 118 -5.22 10.25 11.76
N SER A 119 -4.58 9.21 11.24
CA SER A 119 -3.36 8.67 11.83
C SER A 119 -2.24 8.49 10.80
N LYS A 120 -1.00 8.51 11.30
CA LYS A 120 0.23 8.32 10.51
C LYS A 120 0.16 7.09 9.61
N ILE A 121 -0.33 5.97 10.14
CA ILE A 121 -0.37 4.68 9.43
C ILE A 121 -1.45 4.65 8.34
N GLN A 122 -2.60 5.32 8.54
CA GLN A 122 -3.66 5.40 7.55
C GLN A 122 -3.25 6.28 6.36
N HIS A 123 -2.61 7.43 6.62
CA HIS A 123 -2.03 8.28 5.57
C HIS A 123 -0.90 7.56 4.82
N SER A 124 -0.10 6.77 5.55
CA SER A 124 0.96 5.95 4.98
C SER A 124 0.41 4.87 4.06
N LEU A 125 -0.66 4.17 4.46
CA LEU A 125 -1.27 3.11 3.67
C LEU A 125 -1.76 3.61 2.31
N VAL A 126 -2.62 4.63 2.29
CA VAL A 126 -3.19 5.15 1.04
C VAL A 126 -2.10 5.73 0.13
N ALA A 127 -1.08 6.38 0.71
CA ALA A 127 0.03 6.91 -0.06
C ALA A 127 0.89 5.77 -0.66
N ALA A 128 1.13 4.72 0.11
CA ALA A 128 1.94 3.57 -0.29
C ALA A 128 1.28 2.76 -1.42
N GLU A 129 0.02 2.35 -1.26
CA GLU A 129 -0.69 1.59 -2.30
C GLU A 129 -0.79 2.41 -3.59
N THR A 130 -1.13 3.70 -3.50
CA THR A 130 -1.30 4.50 -4.71
C THR A 130 0.05 4.74 -5.42
N LEU A 131 1.15 4.83 -4.65
CA LEU A 131 2.49 5.04 -5.20
C LEU A 131 2.98 3.85 -6.03
N THR A 132 2.56 2.60 -5.71
CA THR A 132 3.07 1.43 -6.45
C THR A 132 2.76 1.55 -7.94
N GLY A 133 1.52 1.92 -8.30
CA GLY A 133 1.12 2.08 -9.70
C GLY A 133 1.95 3.11 -10.46
N LEU A 134 2.39 4.19 -9.81
CA LEU A 134 3.27 5.19 -10.43
C LEU A 134 4.67 4.64 -10.70
N ILE A 135 5.24 3.88 -9.76
CA ILE A 135 6.57 3.28 -9.88
C ILE A 135 6.55 2.17 -10.93
N ILE A 136 5.57 1.27 -10.87
CA ILE A 136 5.44 0.15 -11.82
C ILE A 136 5.23 0.68 -13.25
N ALA A 137 4.35 1.66 -13.45
CA ALA A 137 4.21 2.30 -14.75
C ALA A 137 5.53 2.92 -15.23
N SER A 138 6.34 3.47 -14.32
CA SER A 138 7.64 4.09 -14.66
C SER A 138 8.67 3.04 -15.09
N ALA A 139 8.65 1.85 -14.47
CA ALA A 139 9.46 0.71 -14.87
C ALA A 139 9.04 0.17 -16.24
N LEU A 140 7.75 0.00 -16.48
CA LEU A 140 7.21 -0.49 -17.75
C LEU A 140 7.49 0.44 -18.95
N MET A 141 7.78 1.72 -18.70
CA MET A 141 8.23 2.66 -19.73
C MET A 141 9.71 2.54 -20.09
N GLN A 142 10.52 1.85 -19.28
CA GLN A 142 11.93 1.64 -19.60
C GLN A 142 12.07 0.63 -20.75
N PRO A 143 13.05 0.79 -21.65
CA PRO A 143 13.28 -0.16 -22.74
C PRO A 143 13.48 -1.61 -22.26
N ASP A 144 14.13 -1.78 -21.11
CA ASP A 144 14.37 -3.08 -20.48
C ASP A 144 13.25 -3.53 -19.53
N LYS A 145 12.26 -2.64 -19.29
CA LYS A 145 11.15 -2.80 -18.34
C LYS A 145 11.60 -3.08 -16.90
N LYS A 146 12.77 -2.56 -16.50
CA LYS A 146 13.33 -2.84 -15.18
C LYS A 146 13.17 -1.71 -14.18
N LEU A 147 12.88 -2.07 -12.92
CA LEU A 147 12.89 -1.15 -11.77
C LEU A 147 14.28 -0.58 -11.51
N ALA A 148 15.34 -1.34 -11.78
CA ALA A 148 16.73 -0.89 -11.67
C ALA A 148 17.05 0.31 -12.58
N SER A 149 16.31 0.46 -13.68
CA SER A 149 16.50 1.52 -14.67
C SER A 149 15.67 2.77 -14.37
N VAL A 150 14.80 2.73 -13.36
CA VAL A 150 14.03 3.90 -12.90
C VAL A 150 14.86 4.72 -11.92
N SER A 151 15.15 5.98 -12.26
CA SER A 151 15.80 6.94 -11.37
C SER A 151 14.78 7.76 -10.58
N LEU A 152 15.17 8.24 -9.40
CA LEU A 152 14.33 9.14 -8.61
C LEU A 152 13.96 10.42 -9.37
N GLU A 153 14.89 10.98 -10.14
CA GLU A 153 14.64 12.18 -10.94
C GLU A 153 13.55 11.94 -12.00
N SER A 154 13.58 10.79 -12.68
CA SER A 154 12.56 10.46 -13.67
C SER A 154 11.21 10.20 -12.99
N LEU A 155 11.18 9.52 -11.84
CA LEU A 155 9.96 9.30 -11.06
C LEU A 155 9.34 10.62 -10.58
N LYS A 156 10.14 11.58 -10.10
CA LYS A 156 9.66 12.92 -9.72
C LYS A 156 9.02 13.66 -10.91
N LYS A 157 9.59 13.55 -12.12
CA LYS A 157 9.00 14.10 -13.34
C LYS A 157 7.66 13.43 -13.68
N LYS A 158 7.58 12.10 -13.51
CA LYS A 158 6.35 11.31 -13.74
C LYS A 158 5.25 11.62 -12.72
N PHE A 159 5.61 11.83 -11.46
CA PHE A 159 4.67 12.30 -10.43
C PHE A 159 3.98 13.60 -10.84
N LYS A 160 4.76 14.60 -11.31
CA LYS A 160 4.23 15.90 -11.77
C LYS A 160 3.37 15.81 -13.03
N SER A 161 3.59 14.79 -13.87
CA SER A 161 2.81 14.56 -15.09
C SER A 161 1.50 13.82 -14.76
N LYS A 162 0.41 14.56 -14.53
CA LYS A 162 -0.90 13.97 -14.16
C LYS A 162 -1.49 13.04 -15.24
N ASN A 163 -1.11 13.21 -16.51
CA ASN A 163 -1.55 12.32 -17.60
C ASN A 163 -0.86 10.96 -17.59
N PHE A 164 0.33 10.87 -16.99
CA PHE A 164 1.03 9.61 -16.85
C PHE A 164 0.43 8.80 -15.69
N ALA A 165 0.17 7.50 -15.86
CA ALA A 165 -0.48 6.69 -14.83
C ALA A 165 -1.68 7.41 -14.21
N ALA A 166 -2.61 7.86 -15.08
CA ALA A 166 -3.69 8.79 -14.71
C ALA A 166 -4.66 8.24 -13.66
N ARG A 167 -4.65 6.92 -13.42
CA ARG A 167 -5.41 6.27 -12.35
C ARG A 167 -4.77 6.43 -10.96
N CYS A 168 -3.48 6.73 -10.88
CA CYS A 168 -2.79 6.95 -9.60
C CYS A 168 -3.06 8.38 -9.12
N ASN A 169 -3.86 8.53 -8.08
CA ASN A 169 -4.20 9.85 -7.54
C ASN A 169 -2.97 10.49 -6.87
N ARG A 170 -2.53 11.65 -7.37
CA ARG A 170 -1.35 12.36 -6.85
C ARG A 170 -1.57 12.93 -5.46
N ASP A 171 -2.80 13.29 -5.14
CA ASP A 171 -3.15 13.86 -3.84
C ASP A 171 -3.11 12.77 -2.76
N LEU A 172 -3.49 11.52 -3.10
CA LEU A 172 -3.33 10.37 -2.20
C LEU A 172 -1.86 10.03 -1.94
N ILE A 173 -1.02 10.02 -2.99
CA ILE A 173 0.44 9.85 -2.82
C ILE A 173 1.02 10.97 -1.93
N ALA A 174 0.54 12.20 -2.09
CA ALA A 174 0.99 13.35 -1.29
C ALA A 174 0.55 13.29 0.19
N GLU A 175 -0.37 12.39 0.58
CA GLU A 175 -0.71 12.19 1.99
C GLU A 175 0.45 11.67 2.83
N CYS A 176 1.53 11.19 2.21
CA CYS A 176 2.79 10.90 2.89
C CYS A 176 3.28 12.10 3.75
N GLU A 177 3.01 13.34 3.34
CA GLU A 177 3.36 14.54 4.13
C GLU A 177 2.56 14.63 5.44
N LYS A 178 1.29 14.20 5.44
CA LYS A 178 0.48 14.08 6.66
C LYS A 178 0.98 12.96 7.57
N ALA A 179 1.64 11.94 7.02
CA ALA A 179 2.35 10.91 7.78
C ALA A 179 3.72 11.38 8.32
N GLY A 180 4.18 12.59 7.97
CA GLY A 180 5.43 13.16 8.48
C GLY A 180 6.67 12.80 7.65
N ILE A 181 6.51 12.39 6.39
CA ILE A 181 7.62 12.21 5.45
C ILE A 181 7.44 13.15 4.25
N SER A 182 8.52 13.83 3.83
CA SER A 182 8.45 14.69 2.65
C SER A 182 8.14 13.87 1.39
N LEU A 183 7.44 14.46 0.43
CA LEU A 183 7.14 13.77 -0.84
C LEU A 183 8.40 13.25 -1.53
N ASP A 184 9.49 14.03 -1.53
CA ASP A 184 10.75 13.66 -2.16
C ASP A 184 11.39 12.43 -1.49
N ASP A 185 11.39 12.38 -0.17
CA ASP A 185 11.88 11.23 0.59
C ASP A 185 10.97 10.01 0.41
N PHE A 186 9.66 10.23 0.35
CA PHE A 186 8.69 9.16 0.17
C PHE A 186 8.83 8.50 -1.21
N LEU A 187 8.96 9.28 -2.27
CA LEU A 187 9.21 8.76 -3.62
C LEU A 187 10.53 7.96 -3.69
N ALA A 188 11.57 8.44 -3.02
CA ALA A 188 12.85 7.74 -2.94
C ALA A 188 12.74 6.42 -2.18
N LEU A 189 12.05 6.44 -1.03
CA LEU A 189 11.82 5.27 -0.18
C LEU A 189 11.00 4.21 -0.91
N GLY A 190 9.86 4.60 -1.51
CA GLY A 190 9.01 3.67 -2.25
C GLY A 190 9.72 3.05 -3.45
N LEU A 191 10.45 3.85 -4.23
CA LEU A 191 11.25 3.35 -5.35
C LEU A 191 12.29 2.32 -4.87
N LYS A 192 13.03 2.64 -3.80
CA LYS A 192 14.05 1.75 -3.26
C LYS A 192 13.44 0.46 -2.70
N ALA A 193 12.29 0.55 -2.03
CA ALA A 193 11.58 -0.60 -1.50
C ALA A 193 11.20 -1.58 -2.62
N LEU A 194 10.61 -1.10 -3.72
CA LEU A 194 10.25 -1.95 -4.86
C LEU A 194 11.48 -2.49 -5.61
N GLN A 195 12.55 -1.71 -5.73
CA GLN A 195 13.81 -2.19 -6.30
C GLN A 195 14.41 -3.36 -5.48
N ASN A 196 14.29 -3.34 -4.15
CA ASN A 196 14.81 -4.41 -3.30
C ASN A 196 14.06 -5.74 -3.50
N ILE A 197 12.81 -5.69 -3.97
CA ILE A 197 11.98 -6.88 -4.24
C ILE A 197 11.78 -7.15 -5.74
N SER A 198 12.52 -6.47 -6.63
CA SER A 198 12.25 -6.48 -8.07
C SER A 198 12.23 -7.89 -8.68
N GLY A 199 13.09 -8.79 -8.17
CA GLY A 199 13.11 -10.20 -8.57
C GLY A 199 11.81 -10.95 -8.28
N ARG A 200 11.04 -10.57 -7.25
CA ARG A 200 9.70 -11.10 -6.96
C ARG A 200 8.64 -10.50 -7.89
N LEU A 201 8.85 -9.26 -8.35
CA LEU A 201 7.93 -8.53 -9.21
C LEU A 201 8.12 -8.86 -10.70
N GLY A 202 9.22 -9.52 -11.07
CA GLY A 202 9.56 -9.76 -12.49
C GLY A 202 9.96 -8.49 -13.23
N LEU A 203 10.41 -7.46 -12.49
CA LEU A 203 10.85 -6.15 -12.96
C LEU A 203 12.26 -5.82 -12.45
#